data_AF-A0A349ZZV8-F1
#
_entry.id   AF-A0A349ZZV8-F1
#
_cell.length_a   1.000
_cell.length_b   1.000
_cell.length_c   1.000
_cell.angle_alpha   90.00
_cell.angle_beta   90.00
_cell.angle_gamma   90.00
#
_symmetry.space_group_name_H-M   'P 1'
#
loop_
_entity.id
_entity.type
_entity.pdbx_description
1 polymer ?
#
loop_
_entity_poly.entity_id
_entity_poly.type
_entity_poly.pdbx_seq_one_letter_code
_entity_poly.pdbx_strand_id
1 'polypeptide(L)'
;IPAFYTPAGYGTEVAEGKESREFNGKMHILEHAFQADFSIVRACKGDHAGNLVFRGTARNFNAPMAGAGKITIAEVEELVEPGKLDPNEIHIPGIMVQRISQGEKFEKRIEQRTVRPRPAENNQ
;
A
#
# COMPACT_ATOMS: atom_id res chain seq x y z
N ILE A 1 -0.34 -0.93 17.37
CA ILE A 1 -0.63 -2.29 17.90
C ILE A 1 0.67 -3.09 17.77
N PRO A 2 1.27 -3.59 18.86
CA PRO A 2 2.58 -4.27 18.80
C PRO A 2 2.51 -5.73 18.32
N ALA A 3 1.35 -6.38 18.50
CA ALA A 3 1.09 -7.73 18.00
C ALA A 3 -0.42 -7.98 17.88
N PHE A 4 -0.83 -8.95 17.07
CA PHE A 4 -2.23 -9.37 16.90
C PHE A 4 -2.32 -10.87 16.61
N TYR A 5 -3.46 -11.50 16.90
CA TYR A 5 -3.69 -12.89 16.54
C TYR A 5 -4.36 -13.02 15.17
N THR A 6 -3.93 -13.99 14.37
CA THR A 6 -4.48 -14.30 13.05
C THR A 6 -4.60 -15.81 12.84
N PRO A 7 -5.65 -16.32 12.15
CA PRO A 7 -5.74 -17.74 11.84
C PRO A 7 -4.82 -18.14 10.69
N ALA A 8 -4.33 -17.18 9.90
CA ALA A 8 -3.47 -17.45 8.75
C ALA A 8 -2.12 -18.03 9.20
N GLY A 9 -1.73 -19.17 8.62
CA GLY A 9 -0.46 -19.85 8.94
C GLY A 9 -0.54 -20.87 10.08
N TYR A 10 -1.65 -20.96 10.82
CA TYR A 10 -1.81 -22.04 11.81
C TYR A 10 -1.78 -23.42 11.12
N GLY A 11 -1.01 -24.35 11.67
CA GLY A 11 -0.84 -25.70 11.12
C GLY A 11 0.13 -25.79 9.93
N THR A 12 0.87 -24.71 9.64
CA THR A 12 1.98 -24.71 8.66
C THR A 12 3.29 -24.36 9.35
N GLU A 13 4.40 -24.44 8.60
CA GLU A 13 5.73 -23.99 9.05
C GLU A 13 5.76 -22.54 9.58
N VAL A 14 4.83 -21.69 9.13
CA VAL A 14 4.71 -20.29 9.57
C VAL A 14 4.39 -20.18 11.05
N ALA A 15 3.75 -21.19 11.65
CA ALA A 15 3.36 -21.19 13.07
C ALA A 15 4.47 -21.68 14.01
N GLU A 16 5.56 -22.24 13.48
CA GLU A 16 6.62 -22.83 14.30
C GLU A 16 7.26 -21.77 15.22
N GLY A 17 7.31 -22.07 16.52
CA GLY A 17 7.87 -21.17 17.53
C GLY A 17 7.00 -19.95 17.89
N LYS A 18 5.81 -19.78 17.29
CA LYS A 18 4.89 -18.68 17.61
C LYS A 18 3.89 -19.07 18.69
N GLU A 19 3.48 -18.09 19.50
CA GLU A 19 2.37 -18.29 20.43
C GLU A 19 1.09 -18.59 19.64
N SER A 20 0.36 -19.62 20.07
CA SER A 20 -0.94 -19.96 19.50
C SER A 20 -2.01 -19.91 20.57
N ARG A 21 -3.21 -19.44 20.22
CA ARG A 21 -4.36 -19.37 21.13
C ARG A 21 -5.65 -19.67 20.40
N GLU A 22 -6.56 -20.36 21.08
CA GLU A 22 -7.92 -20.59 20.57
C GLU A 22 -8.82 -19.40 20.90
N PHE A 23 -9.55 -18.92 19.90
CA PHE A 23 -10.63 -17.96 20.05
C PHE A 23 -11.87 -18.53 19.38
N ASN A 24 -12.95 -18.69 20.14
CA ASN A 24 -14.25 -19.17 19.64
C ASN A 24 -14.14 -20.50 18.83
N GLY A 25 -13.38 -21.48 19.33
CA GLY A 25 -13.21 -22.78 18.67
C GLY A 25 -12.26 -22.77 17.46
N LYS A 26 -11.53 -21.67 17.22
CA LYS A 26 -10.56 -21.57 16.11
C LYS A 26 -9.18 -21.14 16.61
N MET A 27 -8.16 -21.89 16.19
CA MET A 27 -6.76 -21.60 16.51
C MET A 27 -6.23 -20.43 15.69
N HIS A 28 -5.46 -19.56 16.37
CA HIS A 28 -4.79 -18.41 15.81
C HIS A 28 -3.34 -18.36 16.30
N ILE A 29 -2.45 -17.79 15.50
CA ILE A 29 -1.05 -17.52 15.86
C ILE A 29 -0.85 -16.03 16.16
N LEU A 30 0.06 -15.70 17.07
CA LEU A 30 0.46 -14.34 17.39
C LEU A 30 1.47 -13.83 16.35
N GLU A 31 1.15 -12.72 15.69
CA GLU A 31 2.04 -12.00 14.78
C GLU A 31 2.42 -10.64 15.36
N HIS A 32 3.70 -10.30 15.27
CA HIS A 32 4.22 -9.01 15.69
C HIS A 32 4.06 -7.97 14.58
N ALA A 33 3.82 -6.72 14.98
CA ALA A 33 3.81 -5.62 14.02
C ALA A 33 5.19 -5.41 13.41
N PHE A 34 5.21 -5.15 12.10
CA PHE A 34 6.43 -4.82 11.38
C PHE A 34 6.99 -3.48 11.85
N GLN A 35 8.29 -3.41 12.13
CA GLN A 35 8.98 -2.19 12.52
C GLN A 35 9.94 -1.78 11.41
N ALA A 36 9.82 -0.54 10.95
CA ALA A 36 10.69 0.00 9.91
C ALA A 36 11.22 1.39 10.31
N ASP A 37 12.50 1.65 10.07
CA ASP A 37 13.05 3.00 10.22
C ASP A 37 12.59 3.92 9.10
N PHE A 38 12.49 3.38 7.88
CA PHE A 38 12.05 4.11 6.70
C PHE A 38 10.91 3.38 5.98
N SER A 39 9.99 4.14 5.43
CA SER A 39 8.97 3.65 4.50
C SER A 39 9.05 4.46 3.21
N ILE A 40 9.23 3.76 2.09
CA ILE A 40 9.30 4.38 0.77
C ILE A 40 8.02 3.98 0.03
N VAL A 41 7.20 4.97 -0.29
CA VAL A 41 5.88 4.77 -0.89
C VAL A 41 5.75 5.57 -2.18
N ARG A 42 4.89 5.10 -3.08
CA ARG A 42 4.63 5.72 -4.37
C ARG A 42 3.15 6.04 -4.54
N ALA A 43 2.84 7.29 -4.83
CA ALA A 43 1.49 7.78 -5.07
C ALA A 43 1.33 8.42 -6.46
N CYS A 44 0.08 8.58 -6.88
CA CYS A 44 -0.24 9.20 -8.16
C CYS A 44 -0.11 10.72 -8.04
N LYS A 45 -0.74 11.30 -7.02
CA LYS A 45 -0.61 12.71 -6.68
C LYS A 45 -0.25 12.86 -5.21
N GLY A 46 0.40 13.96 -4.88
CA GLY A 46 0.45 14.45 -3.51
C GLY A 46 0.57 15.97 -3.46
N ASP A 47 0.38 16.54 -2.27
CA ASP A 47 0.58 17.97 -2.06
C ASP A 47 1.80 18.28 -1.17
N HIS A 48 2.21 19.54 -1.13
CA HIS A 48 3.34 19.98 -0.27
C HIS A 48 3.08 19.78 1.24
N ALA A 49 1.85 19.49 1.66
CA ALA A 49 1.53 19.11 3.04
C ALA A 49 1.68 17.59 3.29
N GLY A 50 2.00 16.80 2.26
CA GLY A 50 2.23 15.36 2.33
C GLY A 50 0.99 14.51 2.08
N ASN A 51 -0.17 15.10 1.78
CA ASN A 51 -1.38 14.33 1.49
C ASN A 51 -1.20 13.53 0.19
N LEU A 52 -1.63 12.26 0.17
CA LEU A 52 -1.43 11.39 -1.00
C LEU A 52 -2.74 10.85 -1.58
N VAL A 53 -2.77 10.77 -2.92
CA VAL A 53 -3.83 10.13 -3.70
C VAL A 53 -3.19 9.04 -4.58
N PHE A 54 -3.80 7.85 -4.60
CA PHE A 54 -3.33 6.68 -5.35
C PHE A 54 -4.28 6.38 -6.49
N ARG A 55 -3.78 5.73 -7.55
CA ARG A 55 -4.57 5.39 -8.73
C ARG A 55 -4.71 3.89 -8.90
N GLY A 56 -5.96 3.41 -8.95
CA GLY A 56 -6.28 2.00 -9.16
C GLY A 56 -5.61 1.08 -8.13
N THR A 57 -5.13 -0.07 -8.60
CA THR A 57 -4.50 -1.10 -7.75
C THR A 57 -3.10 -0.74 -7.27
N ALA A 58 -2.50 0.37 -7.74
CA ALA A 58 -1.21 0.85 -7.28
C ALA A 58 -1.22 1.31 -5.81
N ARG A 59 -2.39 1.43 -5.18
CA ARG A 59 -2.54 1.75 -3.75
C ARG A 59 -1.93 0.68 -2.84
N ASN A 60 -2.11 -0.59 -3.19
CA ASN A 60 -1.66 -1.81 -2.50
C ASN A 60 -1.00 -1.61 -1.11
N PHE A 61 0.28 -1.89 -0.96
CA PHE A 61 1.04 -1.77 0.29
C PHE A 61 1.54 -0.35 0.56
N ASN A 62 1.44 0.57 -0.40
CA ASN A 62 1.78 1.98 -0.17
C ASN A 62 0.94 2.57 0.96
N ALA A 63 -0.36 2.24 1.01
CA ALA A 63 -1.25 2.75 2.04
C ALA A 63 -0.88 2.29 3.47
N PRO A 64 -0.74 0.98 3.79
CA PRO A 64 -0.34 0.56 5.12
C PRO A 64 1.12 0.93 5.46
N MET A 65 2.03 0.99 4.48
CA MET A 65 3.42 1.36 4.74
C MET A 65 3.61 2.84 5.04
N ALA A 66 2.73 3.73 4.55
CA ALA A 66 2.86 5.16 4.82
C ALA A 66 2.84 5.50 6.33
N GLY A 67 2.18 4.68 7.16
CA GLY A 67 2.17 4.83 8.62
C GLY A 67 3.06 3.85 9.39
N ALA A 68 3.82 2.98 8.70
CA ALA A 68 4.60 1.92 9.35
C ALA A 68 6.05 2.34 9.67
N GLY A 69 6.61 3.27 8.91
CA GLY A 69 7.97 3.76 9.08
C GLY A 69 8.07 4.89 10.10
N LYS A 70 9.24 5.03 10.75
CA LYS A 70 9.56 6.25 11.52
C LYS A 70 9.67 7.47 10.60
N ILE A 71 10.21 7.28 9.39
CA ILE A 71 10.32 8.29 8.35
C ILE A 71 9.75 7.73 7.04
N THR A 72 8.64 8.29 6.60
CA THR A 72 7.98 7.99 5.33
C THR A 72 8.40 9.01 4.28
N ILE A 73 8.85 8.47 3.15
CA ILE A 73 9.26 9.21 1.95
C ILE A 73 8.29 8.81 0.83
N ALA A 74 7.57 9.78 0.30
CA ALA A 74 6.60 9.57 -0.77
C ALA A 74 7.16 10.10 -2.11
N GLU A 75 7.20 9.24 -3.12
CA GLU A 75 7.39 9.64 -4.51
C GLU A 75 6.03 9.80 -5.19
N VAL A 76 5.83 10.94 -5.85
CA VAL A 76 4.57 11.26 -6.55
C VAL A 76 4.81 11.55 -8.02
N GLU A 77 3.81 11.29 -8.86
CA GLU A 77 3.84 11.67 -10.29
C GLU A 77 3.53 13.14 -10.49
N GLU A 78 2.62 13.67 -9.68
CA GLU A 78 2.18 15.07 -9.69
C GLU A 78 2.23 15.61 -8.26
N LEU A 79 3.07 16.63 -8.04
CA LEU A 79 3.11 17.38 -6.78
C LEU A 79 2.32 18.68 -6.97
N VAL A 80 1.36 18.93 -6.10
CA VAL A 80 0.48 20.10 -6.17
C VAL A 80 0.56 20.97 -4.92
N GLU A 81 0.05 22.19 -5.03
CA GLU A 81 -0.09 23.08 -3.88
C GLU A 81 -1.19 22.58 -2.91
N PRO A 82 -1.04 22.80 -1.59
CA PRO A 82 -2.07 22.48 -0.62
C PRO A 82 -3.42 23.11 -0.98
N GLY A 83 -4.51 22.35 -0.78
CA GLY A 83 -5.87 22.75 -1.16
C GLY A 83 -6.24 22.47 -2.63
N LYS A 84 -5.32 21.94 -3.44
CA LYS A 84 -5.65 21.42 -4.79
C LYS A 84 -6.18 19.99 -4.78
N LEU A 85 -5.92 19.23 -3.70
CA LEU A 85 -6.52 17.92 -3.48
C LEU A 85 -7.82 18.11 -2.68
N ASP A 86 -8.93 17.51 -3.14
CA ASP A 86 -10.18 17.49 -2.37
C ASP A 86 -9.95 16.69 -1.08
N PRO A 87 -10.25 17.25 0.11
CA PRO A 87 -10.10 16.55 1.38
C PRO A 87 -10.80 15.18 1.45
N ASN A 88 -11.91 14.99 0.73
CA ASN A 88 -12.63 13.71 0.67
C ASN A 88 -12.00 12.69 -0.28
N GLU A 89 -11.05 13.11 -1.12
CA GLU A 89 -10.32 12.24 -2.05
C GLU A 89 -8.92 11.85 -1.54
N ILE A 90 -8.48 12.41 -0.42
CA ILE A 90 -7.19 12.09 0.22
C ILE A 90 -7.25 10.67 0.79
N HIS A 91 -6.32 9.79 0.37
CA HIS A 91 -6.23 8.44 0.92
C HIS A 91 -5.29 8.36 2.12
N ILE A 92 -4.18 9.09 2.09
CA ILE A 92 -3.20 9.14 3.18
C ILE A 92 -3.06 10.59 3.61
N PRO A 93 -3.47 10.92 4.85
CA PRO A 93 -3.25 12.23 5.41
C PRO A 93 -1.75 12.55 5.53
N GLY A 94 -1.38 13.79 5.25
CA GLY A 94 0.02 14.22 5.20
C GLY A 94 0.80 14.08 6.51
N ILE A 95 0.12 13.94 7.64
CA ILE A 95 0.77 13.64 8.93
C ILE A 95 1.60 12.35 8.91
N MET A 96 1.26 11.40 8.03
CA MET A 96 1.99 10.14 7.87
C MET A 96 3.23 10.28 6.97
N VAL A 97 3.45 11.41 6.32
CA VAL A 97 4.50 11.59 5.31
C VAL A 97 5.46 12.71 5.73
N GLN A 98 6.75 12.37 5.90
CA GLN A 98 7.76 13.34 6.35
C GLN A 98 8.53 13.97 5.19
N ARG A 99 8.63 13.29 4.05
CA ARG A 99 9.32 13.78 2.86
C ARG A 99 8.53 13.43 1.62
N ILE A 100 8.44 14.35 0.68
CA ILE A 100 7.77 14.14 -0.61
C ILE A 100 8.67 14.61 -1.75
N SER A 101 8.70 13.84 -2.84
CA SER A 101 9.46 14.15 -4.04
C SER A 101 8.63 13.85 -5.27
N GLN A 102 8.70 14.71 -6.29
CA GLN A 102 8.09 14.45 -7.58
C GLN A 102 9.07 13.70 -8.48
N GLY A 103 8.66 12.54 -9.00
CA GLY A 103 9.45 11.81 -9.98
C GLY A 103 9.20 12.34 -11.40
N GLU A 104 10.25 12.58 -12.17
CA GLU A 104 10.14 13.08 -13.55
C GLU A 104 9.51 12.06 -14.50
N LYS A 105 9.91 10.79 -14.39
CA LYS A 105 9.41 9.69 -15.23
C LYS A 105 9.44 8.37 -14.49
N PHE A 106 8.32 7.66 -14.52
CA PHE A 106 8.22 6.30 -14.02
C PHE A 106 8.02 5.31 -15.17
N GLU A 107 8.79 4.23 -15.18
CA GLU A 107 8.72 3.22 -16.25
C GLU A 107 7.40 2.44 -16.27
N LYS A 108 6.78 2.22 -15.10
CA LYS A 108 5.50 1.49 -14.91
C LYS A 108 5.39 0.21 -15.75
N ARG A 109 6.38 -0.68 -15.63
CA ARG A 109 6.43 -1.95 -16.36
C ARG A 109 5.20 -2.80 -16.06
N ILE A 110 4.67 -3.47 -17.10
CA ILE A 110 3.58 -4.45 -16.97
C ILE A 110 4.22 -5.83 -17.05
N GLU A 111 4.13 -6.60 -15.96
CA GLU A 111 4.71 -7.95 -15.89
C GLU A 111 4.09 -8.90 -16.93
N GLN A 112 2.76 -8.92 -17.01
CA GLN A 112 2.01 -9.75 -17.96
C GLN A 112 0.94 -8.90 -18.65
N ARG A 113 1.18 -8.54 -19.92
CA ARG A 113 0.26 -7.73 -20.71
C ARG A 113 -0.82 -8.59 -21.36
N THR A 114 -1.89 -8.85 -20.62
CA THR A 114 -3.06 -9.57 -21.11
C THR A 114 -4.06 -8.61 -21.76
N VAL A 115 -4.44 -8.88 -23.01
CA VAL A 115 -5.44 -8.10 -23.76
C VAL A 115 -6.55 -9.02 -24.25
N ARG A 116 -7.76 -8.48 -24.44
CA ARG A 116 -8.85 -9.24 -25.08
C ARG A 116 -8.45 -9.63 -26.52
N PRO A 117 -8.84 -10.81 -27.02
CA PRO A 117 -8.72 -11.13 -28.43
C PRO A 117 -9.47 -10.09 -29.29
N ARG A 118 -8.93 -9.77 -30.47
CA ARG A 118 -9.65 -8.94 -31.45
C ARG A 118 -10.87 -9.73 -31.96
N PRO A 119 -12.09 -9.15 -32.02
CA PRO A 119 -13.22 -9.82 -32.66
C PRO A 119 -12.88 -10.16 -34.11
N ALA A 120 -13.24 -11.35 -34.58
CA ALA A 120 -13.14 -11.66 -36.01
C ALA A 120 -14.09 -10.73 -36.78
N GLU A 121 -13.65 -10.18 -37.90
CA GLU A 121 -14.52 -9.43 -38.80
C GLU A 121 -15.60 -10.38 -39.34
N ASN A 122 -16.85 -10.15 -38.95
CA ASN A 122 -17.99 -10.78 -39.60
C ASN A 122 -18.17 -10.13 -40.97
N ASN A 123 -17.57 -10.72 -42.01
CA ASN A 123 -17.98 -10.45 -43.39
C ASN A 123 -19.32 -11.16 -43.63
N GLN A 124 -20.42 -10.42 -43.48
CA GLN A 124 -21.72 -10.72 -44.07
C GLN A 124 -22.01 -9.71 -45.17
#